data_AF-A0A2B4R9E3-F1
#
_entry.id   AF-A0A2B4R9E3-F1
#
_cell.length_a   1.000
_cell.length_b   1.000
_cell.length_c   1.000
_cell.angle_alpha   90.00
_cell.angle_beta   90.00
_cell.angle_gamma   90.00
#
_symmetry.space_group_name_H-M   'P 1'
#
loop_
_entity.id
_entity.type
_entity.pdbx_description
1 polymer ?
#
loop_
_entity_poly.entity_id
_entity_poly.type
_entity_poly.pdbx_seq_one_letter_code
_entity_poly.pdbx_strand_id
1 'polypeptide(L)'
;MHQVKTSFMESVVASIISRIDDLVKDVADLKASLQFSQQDISSHEEKIKTINTDVSSLQATVNKHLQKAIYLENQSKRNPLRFEGLMEDGGESWEETKDKVKNTLVDKLNFELAPGIERPLLISAFYAEEVTLVK
;
A
#
# COMPACT_ATOMS: atom_id res chain seq x y z
N MET A 1 66.55 55.43 13.30
CA MET A 1 66.37 54.22 12.45
C MET A 1 66.00 52.97 13.26
N HIS A 2 66.57 52.72 14.43
CA HIS A 2 66.26 51.51 15.22
C HIS A 2 64.82 51.46 15.73
N GLN A 3 64.28 52.55 16.29
CA GLN A 3 62.90 52.59 16.82
C GLN A 3 61.83 52.39 15.75
N VAL A 4 62.03 52.93 14.53
CA VAL A 4 61.09 52.77 13.40
C VAL A 4 60.95 51.30 12.98
N LYS A 5 62.05 50.53 13.05
CA LYS A 5 62.01 49.09 12.76
C LYS A 5 61.24 48.33 13.84
N THR A 6 61.44 48.69 15.10
CA THR A 6 60.72 48.08 16.24
C THR A 6 59.23 48.34 16.16
N SER A 7 58.80 49.59 15.93
CA SER A 7 57.38 49.94 15.83
C SER A 7 56.68 49.30 14.63
N PHE A 8 57.38 49.14 13.50
CA PHE A 8 56.86 48.41 12.35
C PHE A 8 56.61 46.93 12.67
N MET A 9 57.58 46.28 13.32
CA MET A 9 57.44 44.87 13.72
C MET A 9 56.30 44.68 14.73
N GLU A 10 56.15 45.58 15.70
CA GLU A 10 55.03 45.56 16.66
C GLU A 10 53.68 45.65 15.95
N SER A 11 53.55 46.53 14.94
CA SER A 11 52.33 46.65 14.15
C SER A 11 52.02 45.39 13.34
N VAL A 12 53.03 44.76 12.74
CA VAL A 12 52.87 43.49 12.02
C VAL A 12 52.44 42.38 12.97
N VAL A 13 53.07 42.27 14.13
CA VAL A 13 52.72 41.27 15.15
C VAL A 13 51.29 41.48 15.66
N ALA A 14 50.90 42.72 15.96
CA ALA A 14 49.53 43.05 16.37
C ALA A 14 48.49 42.67 15.29
N SER A 15 48.80 42.94 14.02
CA SER A 15 47.94 42.55 12.90
C SER A 15 47.80 41.04 12.76
N ILE A 16 48.91 40.29 12.92
CA ILE A 16 48.89 38.82 12.88
C ILE A 16 48.06 38.26 14.04
N ILE A 17 48.24 38.78 15.26
CA ILE A 17 47.46 38.34 16.43
C ILE A 17 45.96 38.54 16.18
N SER A 18 45.55 39.72 15.72
CA SER A 18 44.14 39.98 15.40
C SER A 18 43.57 39.00 14.37
N ARG A 19 44.33 38.72 13.31
CA ARG A 19 43.89 37.75 12.28
C ARG A 19 43.83 36.32 12.81
N ILE A 20 44.73 35.96 13.73
CA ILE A 20 44.70 34.65 14.40
C ILE A 20 43.46 34.56 15.30
N ASP A 21 43.15 35.61 16.05
CA ASP A 21 41.96 35.64 16.91
C ASP A 21 40.66 35.51 16.10
N ASP A 22 40.57 36.20 14.96
CA ASP A 22 39.47 36.06 14.02
C ASP A 22 39.36 34.62 13.48
N LEU A 23 40.47 34.02 13.06
CA LEU A 23 40.50 32.62 12.59
C LEU A 23 40.09 31.63 13.69
N VAL A 24 40.54 31.85 14.93
CA VAL A 24 40.17 31.01 16.08
C VAL A 24 38.66 31.07 16.31
N LYS A 25 38.07 32.26 16.20
CA LYS A 25 36.62 32.45 16.31
C LYS A 25 35.87 31.75 15.18
N ASP A 26 36.27 31.96 13.93
CA ASP A 26 35.64 31.33 12.77
C ASP A 26 35.69 29.80 12.86
N VAL A 27 36.82 29.24 13.30
CA VAL A 27 36.96 27.80 13.51
C VAL A 27 36.04 27.29 14.62
N ALA A 28 35.85 28.07 15.71
CA ALA A 28 34.93 27.70 16.78
C ALA A 28 33.47 27.70 16.29
N ASP A 29 33.07 28.71 15.51
CA ASP A 29 31.73 28.82 14.95
C ASP A 29 31.47 27.69 13.94
N LEU A 30 32.44 27.39 13.06
CA LEU A 30 32.36 26.26 12.12
C LEU A 30 32.22 24.91 12.86
N LYS A 31 32.96 24.73 13.96
CA LYS A 31 32.84 23.52 14.78
C LYS A 31 31.44 23.38 15.37
N ALA A 32 30.85 24.47 15.85
CA ALA A 32 29.49 24.47 16.38
C ALA A 32 28.45 24.14 15.29
N SER A 33 28.56 24.76 14.11
CA SER A 33 27.68 24.47 12.97
C SER A 33 27.79 23.02 12.49
N LEU A 34 29.01 22.46 12.47
CA LEU A 34 29.24 21.07 12.10
C LEU A 34 28.62 20.10 13.11
N GLN A 35 28.79 20.37 14.41
CA GLN A 35 28.20 19.56 15.46
C GLN A 35 26.66 19.57 15.38
N PHE A 36 26.06 20.73 15.15
CA PHE A 36 24.62 20.87 14.96
C PHE A 36 24.14 20.07 13.74
N SER A 37 24.82 20.23 12.59
CA SER A 37 24.48 19.50 11.36
C SER A 37 24.61 17.98 11.54
N GLN A 38 25.61 17.52 12.28
CA GLN A 38 25.79 16.10 12.56
C GLN A 38 24.66 15.53 13.42
N GLN A 39 24.17 16.30 14.40
CA GLN A 39 23.03 15.92 15.22
C GLN A 39 21.74 15.81 14.40
N ASP A 40 21.49 16.78 13.50
CA ASP A 40 20.34 16.76 12.60
C ASP A 40 20.38 15.57 11.64
N ILE A 41 21.56 15.26 11.07
CA ILE A 41 21.76 14.10 10.21
C ILE A 41 21.41 12.82 10.97
N SER A 42 21.95 12.63 12.17
CA SER A 42 21.66 11.44 12.98
C SER A 42 20.17 11.33 13.33
N SER A 43 19.50 12.44 13.64
CA SER A 43 18.04 12.44 13.88
C SER A 43 17.26 12.04 12.62
N HIS A 44 17.65 12.52 11.45
CA HIS A 44 17.01 12.14 10.19
C HIS A 44 17.25 10.67 9.83
N GLU A 45 18.44 10.13 10.09
CA GLU A 45 18.73 8.71 9.89
C GLU A 45 17.81 7.80 10.74
N GLU A 46 17.56 8.16 11.99
CA GLU A 46 16.62 7.44 12.85
C GLU A 46 15.19 7.49 12.32
N LYS A 47 14.72 8.67 11.90
CA LYS A 47 13.39 8.83 11.30
C LYS A 47 13.23 7.99 10.03
N ILE A 48 14.26 7.95 9.18
CA ILE A 48 14.26 7.13 7.96
C ILE A 48 14.15 5.64 8.29
N LYS A 49 14.87 5.15 9.31
CA LYS A 49 14.78 3.75 9.76
C LYS A 49 13.38 3.39 10.23
N THR A 50 12.74 4.27 11.01
CA THR A 50 11.35 4.08 11.47
C THR A 50 10.40 4.01 10.28
N ILE A 51 10.48 4.99 9.37
CA ILE A 51 9.63 5.03 8.16
C ILE A 51 9.80 3.75 7.32
N ASN A 52 11.03 3.27 7.13
CA ASN A 52 11.27 2.05 6.37
C ASN A 52 10.63 0.81 7.02
N THR A 53 10.63 0.75 8.36
CA THR A 53 9.99 -0.32 9.12
C THR A 53 8.47 -0.26 8.96
N ASP A 54 7.88 0.93 9.05
CA ASP A 54 6.45 1.14 8.89
C ASP A 54 5.99 0.80 7.47
N VAL A 55 6.73 1.22 6.45
CA VAL A 55 6.45 0.89 5.04
C VAL A 55 6.45 -0.62 4.83
N SER A 56 7.43 -1.33 5.40
CA SER A 56 7.51 -2.80 5.30
C SER A 56 6.32 -3.48 5.96
N SER A 57 5.89 -2.99 7.13
CA SER A 57 4.71 -3.48 7.85
C SER A 57 3.41 -3.23 7.07
N LEU A 58 3.27 -2.05 6.48
CA LEU A 58 2.12 -1.70 5.64
C LEU A 58 2.06 -2.58 4.39
N GLN A 59 3.19 -2.83 3.72
CA GLN A 59 3.26 -3.74 2.58
C GLN A 59 2.79 -5.15 2.94
N ALA A 60 3.24 -5.69 4.08
CA ALA A 60 2.79 -6.99 4.57
C ALA A 60 1.27 -7.02 4.84
N THR A 61 0.75 -5.95 5.45
CA THR A 61 -0.68 -5.80 5.76
C THR A 61 -1.54 -5.71 4.50
N VAL A 62 -1.11 -4.91 3.51
CA VAL A 62 -1.79 -4.79 2.21
C VAL A 62 -1.80 -6.15 1.50
N ASN A 63 -0.67 -6.85 1.45
CA ASN A 63 -0.60 -8.18 0.85
C ASN A 63 -1.54 -9.17 1.54
N LYS A 64 -1.61 -9.16 2.87
CA LYS A 64 -2.55 -9.99 3.63
C LYS A 64 -4.01 -9.69 3.27
N HIS A 65 -4.38 -8.42 3.15
CA HIS A 65 -5.72 -8.03 2.76
C HIS A 65 -6.05 -8.40 1.31
N LEU A 66 -5.09 -8.24 0.40
CA LEU A 66 -5.24 -8.67 -1.00
C LEU A 66 -5.51 -10.17 -1.10
N GLN A 67 -4.73 -11.00 -0.40
CA GLN A 67 -4.94 -12.45 -0.38
C GLN A 67 -6.31 -12.82 0.20
N LYS A 68 -6.76 -12.12 1.24
CA LYS A 68 -8.11 -12.31 1.80
C LYS A 68 -9.20 -11.93 0.79
N ALA A 69 -9.03 -10.82 0.07
CA ALA A 69 -9.98 -10.38 -0.95
C ALA A 69 -10.10 -11.41 -2.09
N ILE A 70 -8.95 -11.88 -2.61
CA ILE A 70 -8.88 -12.94 -3.63
C ILE A 70 -9.57 -14.21 -3.12
N TYR A 71 -9.31 -14.61 -1.88
CA TYR A 71 -9.95 -15.78 -1.29
C TYR A 71 -11.49 -15.64 -1.24
N LEU A 72 -12.00 -14.51 -0.78
CA LEU A 72 -13.44 -14.26 -0.68
C LEU A 72 -14.12 -14.19 -2.06
N GLU A 73 -13.47 -13.56 -3.03
CA GLU A 73 -13.94 -13.54 -4.41
C GLU A 73 -14.01 -14.94 -5.00
N ASN A 74 -12.95 -15.74 -4.81
CA ASN A 74 -12.92 -17.13 -5.26
C ASN A 74 -13.95 -17.99 -4.53
N GLN A 75 -14.23 -17.73 -3.26
CA GLN A 75 -15.28 -18.42 -2.51
C GLN A 75 -16.67 -18.09 -3.06
N SER A 76 -16.93 -16.82 -3.40
CA SER A 76 -18.18 -16.40 -4.05
C SER A 76 -18.38 -17.09 -5.40
N LYS A 77 -17.30 -17.31 -6.15
CA LYS A 77 -17.32 -17.98 -7.46
C LYS A 77 -17.31 -19.51 -7.38
N ARG A 78 -17.11 -20.12 -6.20
CA ARG A 78 -16.80 -21.56 -6.06
C ARG A 78 -17.99 -22.51 -6.08
N ASN A 79 -19.22 -22.02 -6.29
CA ASN A 79 -20.40 -22.89 -6.26
C ASN A 79 -21.56 -22.60 -7.25
N PRO A 80 -21.37 -21.97 -8.43
CA PRO A 80 -22.43 -22.00 -9.44
C PRO A 80 -22.45 -23.40 -10.08
N LEU A 81 -23.36 -24.25 -9.62
CA LEU A 81 -23.73 -25.47 -10.36
C LEU A 81 -24.45 -25.04 -11.64
N ARG A 82 -23.90 -25.42 -12.80
CA ARG A 82 -24.54 -25.19 -14.10
C ARG A 82 -25.40 -26.40 -14.44
N PHE A 83 -26.67 -26.16 -14.70
CA PHE A 83 -27.63 -27.16 -15.16
C PHE A 83 -27.93 -26.89 -16.63
N GLU A 84 -27.44 -27.74 -17.53
CA GLU A 84 -27.71 -27.65 -18.97
C GLU A 84 -28.85 -28.59 -19.37
N GLY A 85 -29.64 -28.19 -20.37
CA GLY A 85 -30.74 -29.01 -20.92
C GLY A 85 -32.07 -28.91 -20.16
N LEU A 86 -32.25 -27.91 -19.31
CA LEU A 86 -33.57 -27.52 -18.79
C LEU A 86 -34.29 -26.67 -19.85
N MET A 87 -35.54 -27.02 -20.19
CA MET A 87 -36.36 -26.18 -21.06
C MET A 87 -36.75 -24.90 -20.32
N GLU A 88 -36.32 -23.76 -20.86
CA GLU A 88 -36.76 -22.43 -20.43
C GLU A 88 -38.15 -22.17 -21.00
N ASP A 89 -39.14 -21.91 -20.14
CA ASP A 89 -40.44 -21.44 -20.58
C ASP A 89 -40.44 -19.90 -20.58
N GLY A 90 -41.04 -19.30 -21.61
CA GLY A 90 -41.07 -17.84 -21.76
C GLY A 90 -41.88 -17.18 -20.63
N GLY A 91 -41.21 -16.35 -19.83
CA GLY A 91 -41.83 -15.63 -18.71
C GLY A 91 -41.78 -16.36 -17.37
N GLU A 92 -40.96 -17.39 -17.23
CA GLU A 92 -40.80 -18.11 -15.96
C GLU A 92 -40.32 -17.23 -14.82
N SER A 93 -40.96 -17.43 -13.67
CA SER A 93 -40.55 -16.87 -12.40
C SER A 93 -39.37 -17.64 -11.80
N TRP A 94 -38.68 -16.98 -10.87
CA TRP A 94 -37.55 -17.55 -10.15
C TRP A 94 -37.90 -18.84 -9.40
N GLU A 95 -39.11 -18.93 -8.84
CA GLU A 95 -39.53 -20.10 -8.07
C GLU A 95 -39.83 -21.30 -8.98
N GLU A 96 -40.42 -21.07 -10.16
CA GLU A 96 -40.65 -22.12 -11.16
C GLU A 96 -39.33 -22.73 -11.65
N THR A 97 -38.33 -21.87 -11.91
CA THR A 97 -36.97 -22.31 -12.29
C THR A 97 -36.31 -23.11 -11.15
N LYS A 98 -36.47 -22.67 -9.91
CA LYS A 98 -35.93 -23.35 -8.72
C LYS A 98 -36.50 -24.76 -8.57
N ASP A 99 -37.81 -24.89 -8.74
CA ASP A 99 -38.50 -26.17 -8.57
C ASP A 99 -38.20 -27.13 -9.73
N LYS A 100 -38.05 -26.65 -10.97
CA LYS A 100 -37.51 -27.46 -12.09
C LYS A 100 -36.12 -28.04 -11.79
N VAL A 101 -35.22 -27.21 -11.24
CA VAL A 101 -33.86 -27.67 -10.86
C VAL A 101 -33.92 -28.70 -9.75
N LYS A 102 -34.73 -28.48 -8.69
CA LYS A 102 -34.92 -29.46 -7.61
C LYS A 102 -35.47 -30.78 -8.11
N ASN A 103 -36.52 -30.76 -8.93
CA ASN A 103 -37.13 -31.96 -9.49
C ASN A 103 -36.12 -32.73 -10.33
N THR A 104 -35.35 -32.03 -11.17
CA THR A 104 -34.29 -32.66 -11.96
C THR A 104 -33.19 -33.30 -11.11
N LEU A 105 -32.81 -32.68 -9.98
CA LEU A 105 -31.85 -33.24 -9.02
C LEU A 105 -32.39 -34.52 -8.37
N VAL A 106 -33.64 -34.52 -7.92
CA VAL A 106 -34.27 -35.70 -7.30
C VAL A 106 -34.44 -36.82 -8.33
N ASP A 107 -34.99 -36.50 -9.51
CA ASP A 107 -35.38 -37.48 -10.54
C ASP A 107 -34.17 -38.10 -11.25
N LYS A 108 -33.11 -37.32 -11.53
CA LYS A 108 -31.95 -37.82 -12.29
C LYS A 108 -30.78 -38.28 -11.43
N LEU A 109 -30.65 -37.77 -10.21
CA LEU A 109 -29.47 -38.02 -9.36
C LEU A 109 -29.81 -38.76 -8.06
N ASN A 110 -31.07 -39.17 -7.83
CA ASN A 110 -31.50 -39.96 -6.67
C ASN A 110 -31.11 -39.33 -5.31
N PHE A 111 -31.17 -38.01 -5.19
CA PHE A 111 -30.99 -37.37 -3.88
C PHE A 111 -32.18 -37.68 -2.97
N GLU A 112 -31.93 -38.20 -1.75
CA GLU A 112 -32.97 -38.49 -0.74
C GLU A 112 -33.76 -37.24 -0.31
N LEU A 113 -33.16 -36.06 -0.42
CA LEU A 113 -33.75 -34.75 -0.13
C LEU A 113 -33.23 -33.72 -1.14
N ALA A 114 -34.12 -32.89 -1.68
CA ALA A 114 -33.74 -31.81 -2.58
C ALA A 114 -32.78 -30.82 -1.87
N PRO A 115 -31.61 -30.51 -2.46
CA PRO A 115 -30.66 -29.60 -1.84
C PRO A 115 -31.23 -28.18 -1.73
N GLY A 116 -30.81 -27.45 -0.70
CA GLY A 116 -31.18 -26.05 -0.52
C GLY A 116 -30.59 -25.18 -1.63
N ILE A 117 -31.43 -24.72 -2.55
CA ILE A 117 -31.04 -23.78 -3.61
C ILE A 117 -31.28 -22.36 -3.10
N GLU A 118 -30.19 -21.60 -2.87
CA GLU A 118 -30.29 -20.20 -2.46
C GLU A 118 -30.81 -19.30 -3.58
N ARG A 119 -30.22 -19.39 -4.79
CA ARG A 119 -30.71 -18.69 -6.01
C ARG A 119 -30.38 -19.47 -7.29
N PRO A 120 -31.36 -19.86 -8.11
CA PRO A 120 -31.11 -20.21 -9.50
C PRO A 120 -30.93 -18.92 -10.32
N LEU A 121 -29.98 -18.91 -11.26
CA LEU A 121 -29.79 -17.81 -12.22
C LEU A 121 -29.75 -18.39 -13.63
N LEU A 122 -30.58 -17.84 -14.54
CA LEU A 122 -30.46 -18.14 -15.96
C LEU A 122 -29.22 -17.42 -16.50
N ILE A 123 -28.33 -18.17 -17.15
CA ILE A 123 -27.06 -17.63 -17.67
C ILE A 123 -27.33 -16.59 -18.77
N SER A 124 -28.43 -16.74 -19.52
CA SER A 124 -28.89 -15.77 -20.53
C SER A 124 -29.17 -14.38 -19.95
N ALA A 125 -29.60 -14.28 -18.69
CA ALA A 125 -29.81 -13.01 -17.99
C ALA A 125 -28.50 -12.36 -17.49
N PHE A 126 -27.50 -13.16 -17.15
CA PHE A 126 -26.20 -12.67 -16.64
C PHE A 126 -25.38 -11.95 -17.72
N TYR A 127 -25.41 -12.44 -18.95
CA TYR A 127 -24.76 -11.77 -20.09
C TYR A 127 -25.50 -10.51 -20.57
N ALA A 128 -26.79 -10.36 -20.27
CA ALA A 128 -27.53 -9.14 -20.63
C ALA A 128 -27.11 -7.92 -19.78
N GLU A 129 -26.75 -8.15 -18.51
CA GLU A 129 -26.26 -7.10 -17.59
C GLU A 129 -24.79 -6.75 -17.83
N GLU A 130 -23.92 -7.71 -18.16
CA GLU A 130 -22.51 -7.41 -18.48
C GLU A 130 -22.34 -6.65 -19.80
N VAL A 131 -23.26 -6.80 -20.76
CA VAL A 131 -23.22 -6.07 -22.05
C VAL A 131 -23.80 -4.65 -21.94
N THR A 132 -24.59 -4.34 -20.90
CA THR A 132 -25.19 -3.00 -20.72
C THR A 132 -24.33 -2.01 -19.92
N LEU A 133 -23.22 -2.44 -19.32
CA LEU A 133 -22.24 -1.59 -18.64
C LEU A 133 -21.05 -1.21 -19.53
N VAL A 134 -21.32 -0.89 -20.80
CA VAL A 134 -20.42 -0.11 -21.66
C VAL A 134 -21.19 1.06 -22.25
N LYS A 135 -21.25 2.17 -21.51
CA LYS A 135 -21.44 3.52 -22.02
C LYS A 135 -20.57 4.49 -21.26
#